data_AF-A0A3A3YV85-F1
#
_entry.id   AF-A0A3A3YV85-F1
#
_cell.length_a   1.000
_cell.length_b   1.000
_cell.length_c   1.000
_cell.angle_alpha   90.00
_cell.angle_beta   90.00
_cell.angle_gamma   90.00
#
_symmetry.space_group_name_H-M   'P 1'
#
loop_
_entity.id
_entity.type
_entity.pdbx_description
1 polymer ?
#
loop_
_entity_poly.entity_id
_entity_poly.type
_entity_poly.pdbx_seq_one_letter_code
_entity_poly.pdbx_strand_id
1 'polypeptide(L)'
;MSPRPSGEAQPAGDGAGSGAAGRAQRRAYRHAPSGRDGPLVGVCGGARCAGLRRLAPGPLDELADAVRATPGAVLLRADCPGACALGVVGVVARRDGATGRPGAPLWLSCLDRPALAAALVAWVRAGGPADGARPGADVPDALRAAVVSAPAPRPA
;
A
#
# COMPACT_ATOMS: atom_id res chain seq x y z
N MET A 1 68.30 -10.97 -25.54
CA MET A 1 67.25 -11.87 -26.08
C MET A 1 65.90 -11.18 -25.91
N SER A 2 65.46 -10.46 -26.95
CA SER A 2 64.03 -10.17 -27.21
C SER A 2 63.38 -11.45 -27.77
N PRO A 3 62.05 -11.71 -27.65
CA PRO A 3 60.97 -10.78 -28.01
C PRO A 3 59.69 -10.80 -27.11
N ARG A 4 58.82 -9.80 -27.33
CA ARG A 4 57.37 -9.88 -27.10
C ARG A 4 56.73 -10.71 -28.22
N PRO A 5 55.60 -11.40 -27.95
CA PRO A 5 54.49 -11.25 -28.90
C PRO A 5 53.12 -11.03 -28.24
N SER A 6 52.33 -10.32 -29.05
CA SER A 6 50.92 -9.96 -28.96
C SER A 6 49.94 -11.14 -28.97
N GLY A 7 48.69 -10.85 -28.59
CA GLY A 7 47.50 -11.67 -28.91
C GLY A 7 46.44 -11.53 -27.82
N GLU A 8 45.58 -10.51 -27.86
CA GLU A 8 44.22 -10.55 -28.45
C GLU A 8 43.22 -11.39 -27.65
N ALA A 9 42.27 -10.70 -27.00
CA ALA A 9 40.84 -10.72 -27.34
C ALA A 9 40.02 -10.30 -26.11
N GLN A 10 39.40 -9.12 -26.18
CA GLN A 10 38.13 -8.91 -25.48
C GLN A 10 37.03 -9.59 -26.31
N PRO A 11 36.04 -10.20 -25.66
CA PRO A 11 34.70 -9.75 -25.96
C PRO A 11 33.88 -9.40 -24.72
N ALA A 12 32.89 -8.57 -25.01
CA ALA A 12 31.89 -8.02 -24.14
C ALA A 12 31.13 -9.07 -23.31
N GLY A 13 30.75 -8.64 -22.10
CA GLY A 13 29.75 -9.29 -21.27
C GLY A 13 28.94 -8.22 -20.58
N ASP A 14 27.96 -7.68 -21.32
CA ASP A 14 26.85 -6.89 -20.80
C ASP A 14 26.16 -7.62 -19.64
N GLY A 15 26.54 -7.27 -18.41
CA GLY A 15 25.79 -7.59 -17.21
C GLY A 15 24.67 -6.58 -17.01
N ALA A 16 23.77 -6.55 -17.98
CA ALA A 16 22.62 -5.69 -18.01
C ALA A 16 21.82 -5.75 -16.70
N GLY A 17 21.69 -4.58 -16.08
CA GLY A 17 20.37 -4.11 -15.67
C GLY A 17 19.74 -4.89 -14.53
N SER A 18 20.17 -4.51 -13.33
CA SER A 18 19.25 -3.81 -12.41
C SER A 18 18.04 -3.25 -13.17
N GLY A 19 16.86 -3.85 -12.97
CA GLY A 19 15.62 -3.27 -13.48
C GLY A 19 14.59 -4.22 -14.07
N ALA A 20 14.62 -5.54 -13.88
CA ALA A 20 13.39 -6.31 -14.12
C ALA A 20 12.30 -5.95 -13.10
N ALA A 21 12.64 -5.93 -11.80
CA ALA A 21 11.71 -5.56 -10.73
C ALA A 21 11.35 -4.06 -10.73
N GLY A 22 12.30 -3.18 -11.05
CA GLY A 22 12.08 -1.73 -11.13
C GLY A 22 11.38 -1.24 -12.41
N ARG A 23 11.41 -2.02 -13.51
CA ARG A 23 10.72 -1.66 -14.77
C ARG A 23 9.28 -2.19 -14.83
N ALA A 24 8.96 -3.30 -14.14
CA ALA A 24 7.59 -3.79 -14.00
C ALA A 24 6.68 -2.79 -13.25
N GLN A 25 7.21 -2.04 -12.29
CA GLN A 25 6.48 -0.97 -11.60
C GLN A 25 6.24 0.30 -12.47
N ARG A 26 6.96 0.46 -13.59
CA ARG A 26 6.91 1.69 -14.42
C ARG A 26 6.13 1.55 -15.73
N ARG A 27 5.73 0.34 -16.13
CA ARG A 27 4.94 0.12 -17.36
C ARG A 27 3.51 -0.26 -17.01
N ALA A 28 2.59 0.61 -17.42
CA ALA A 28 1.15 0.38 -17.58
C ALA A 28 0.23 0.63 -16.38
N TYR A 29 0.33 1.81 -15.78
CA TYR A 29 -0.87 2.64 -15.57
C TYR A 29 -0.80 3.82 -16.55
N ARG A 30 -1.21 3.61 -17.81
CA ARG A 30 -1.72 4.72 -18.62
C ARG A 30 -3.10 5.04 -18.06
N HIS A 31 -3.16 5.81 -16.98
CA HIS A 31 -4.42 6.32 -16.44
C HIS A 31 -4.68 7.65 -17.13
N ALA A 32 -5.78 7.75 -17.87
CA ALA A 32 -6.30 9.05 -18.24
C ALA A 32 -6.70 9.78 -16.93
N PRO A 33 -6.22 11.00 -16.67
CA PRO A 33 -6.75 11.87 -15.63
C PRO A 33 -8.25 12.08 -15.82
N SER A 34 -9.09 11.53 -14.93
CA SER A 34 -10.54 11.82 -14.95
C SER A 34 -11.26 11.55 -13.61
N GLY A 35 -10.52 11.32 -12.52
CA GLY A 35 -11.09 10.94 -11.23
C GLY A 35 -11.24 12.09 -10.24
N ARG A 36 -12.16 11.97 -9.29
CA ARG A 36 -12.16 12.78 -8.06
C ARG A 36 -11.07 12.29 -7.12
N ASP A 37 -10.47 13.20 -6.34
CA ASP A 37 -9.64 12.82 -5.19
C ASP A 37 -10.44 11.94 -4.24
N GLY A 38 -9.75 11.06 -3.51
CA GLY A 38 -10.41 10.27 -2.50
C GLY A 38 -9.48 9.33 -1.74
N PRO A 39 -10.01 8.63 -0.73
CA PRO A 39 -9.22 7.73 0.07
C PRO A 39 -8.88 6.46 -0.71
N LEU A 40 -7.59 6.11 -0.70
CA LEU A 40 -7.09 4.83 -1.15
C LEU A 40 -6.88 3.95 0.08
N VAL A 41 -7.61 2.86 0.18
CA VAL A 41 -7.60 1.99 1.35
C VAL A 41 -7.20 0.58 0.93
N GLY A 42 -6.33 -0.07 1.70
CA GLY A 42 -6.01 -1.48 1.52
C GLY A 42 -6.04 -2.21 2.86
N VAL A 43 -6.55 -3.44 2.86
CA VAL A 43 -6.47 -4.35 4.01
C VAL A 43 -5.67 -5.57 3.58
N CYS A 44 -4.74 -6.00 4.43
CA CYS A 44 -3.92 -7.18 4.19
C CYS A 44 -4.81 -8.41 3.91
N GLY A 45 -4.65 -8.98 2.72
CA GLY A 45 -5.33 -10.20 2.29
C GLY A 45 -4.58 -11.50 2.62
N GLY A 46 -3.46 -11.42 3.34
CA GLY A 46 -2.64 -12.57 3.70
C GLY A 46 -3.38 -13.57 4.60
N ALA A 47 -2.96 -14.84 4.57
CA ALA A 47 -3.65 -15.94 5.23
C ALA A 47 -3.95 -15.69 6.73
N ARG A 48 -3.02 -15.09 7.47
CA ARG A 48 -3.21 -14.76 8.89
C ARG A 48 -4.27 -13.68 9.10
N CYS A 49 -4.20 -12.57 8.36
CA CYS A 49 -5.18 -11.49 8.49
C CYS A 49 -6.58 -11.96 8.04
N ALA A 50 -6.65 -12.77 6.98
CA ALA A 50 -7.90 -13.42 6.56
C ALA A 50 -8.45 -14.37 7.63
N GLY A 51 -7.58 -15.13 8.31
CA GLY A 51 -7.96 -15.99 9.43
C GLY A 51 -8.51 -15.20 10.62
N LEU A 52 -7.82 -14.14 11.03
CA LEU A 52 -8.27 -13.26 12.12
C LEU A 52 -9.63 -12.64 11.83
N ARG A 53 -9.84 -12.12 10.60
CA ARG A 53 -11.14 -11.56 10.19
C ARG A 53 -12.28 -12.57 10.21
N ARG A 54 -12.01 -13.86 9.92
CA ARG A 54 -13.03 -14.91 10.02
C ARG A 54 -13.39 -15.27 11.46
N LEU A 55 -12.42 -15.20 12.36
CA LEU A 55 -12.62 -15.49 13.79
C LEU A 55 -13.30 -14.34 14.53
N ALA A 56 -13.07 -13.11 14.06
CA ALA A 56 -13.65 -11.89 14.62
C ALA A 56 -14.31 -11.07 13.48
N PRO A 57 -15.48 -11.50 12.98
CA PRO A 57 -16.24 -10.69 12.03
C PRO A 57 -16.61 -9.36 12.68
N GLY A 58 -16.71 -8.31 11.88
CA GLY A 58 -16.94 -6.99 12.45
C GLY A 58 -17.03 -5.87 11.43
N PRO A 59 -16.94 -4.62 11.90
CA PRO A 59 -17.18 -3.44 11.05
C PRO A 59 -16.30 -3.38 9.80
N LEU A 60 -15.11 -4.01 9.81
CA LEU A 60 -14.22 -4.04 8.66
C LEU A 60 -14.83 -4.72 7.43
N ASP A 61 -15.86 -5.55 7.62
CA ASP A 61 -16.59 -6.18 6.52
C ASP A 61 -17.48 -5.16 5.76
N GLU A 62 -17.85 -4.05 6.40
CA GLU A 62 -18.55 -2.92 5.78
C GLU A 62 -17.61 -1.99 4.99
N LEU A 63 -16.30 -2.20 5.04
CA LEU A 63 -15.32 -1.30 4.41
C LEU A 63 -15.52 -1.19 2.90
N ALA A 64 -15.89 -2.30 2.24
CA ALA A 64 -16.16 -2.30 0.81
C ALA A 64 -17.38 -1.44 0.46
N ASP A 65 -18.41 -1.43 1.31
CA ASP A 65 -19.61 -0.61 1.13
C ASP A 65 -19.29 0.86 1.40
N ALA A 66 -18.51 1.16 2.45
CA ALA A 66 -18.03 2.50 2.73
C ALA A 66 -17.23 3.10 1.57
N VAL A 67 -16.31 2.33 0.98
CA VAL A 67 -15.56 2.76 -0.20
C VAL A 67 -16.50 2.99 -1.38
N ARG A 68 -17.45 2.09 -1.65
CA ARG A 68 -18.41 2.24 -2.77
C ARG A 68 -19.29 3.49 -2.62
N ALA A 69 -19.64 3.85 -1.38
CA ALA A 69 -20.44 5.05 -1.09
C ALA A 69 -19.63 6.36 -1.09
N THR A 70 -18.29 6.28 -1.09
CA THR A 70 -17.42 7.46 -0.94
C THR A 70 -16.87 7.90 -2.31
N PRO A 71 -17.14 9.14 -2.75
CA PRO A 71 -16.62 9.64 -4.03
C PRO A 71 -15.10 9.57 -4.11
N GLY A 72 -14.57 9.05 -5.23
CA GLY A 72 -13.12 8.96 -5.47
C GLY A 72 -12.39 7.89 -4.65
N ALA A 73 -13.07 7.23 -3.71
CA ALA A 73 -12.48 6.19 -2.88
C ALA A 73 -12.16 4.93 -3.69
N VAL A 74 -11.08 4.27 -3.32
CA VAL A 74 -10.61 3.04 -3.96
C VAL A 74 -10.19 2.04 -2.90
N LEU A 75 -10.70 0.81 -3.02
CA LEU A 75 -10.27 -0.33 -2.21
C LEU A 75 -9.26 -1.16 -2.99
N LEU A 76 -8.06 -1.31 -2.45
CA LEU A 76 -7.02 -2.16 -2.99
C LEU A 76 -6.97 -3.48 -2.22
N ARG A 77 -6.61 -4.54 -2.95
CA ARG A 77 -6.11 -5.76 -2.33
C ARG A 77 -4.66 -5.51 -1.94
N ALA A 78 -4.38 -5.46 -0.64
CA ALA A 78 -3.00 -5.33 -0.17
C ALA A 78 -2.37 -6.72 -0.03
N ASP A 79 -1.19 -6.88 -0.63
CA ASP A 79 -0.34 -8.04 -0.39
C ASP A 79 0.10 -8.12 1.07
N CYS A 80 0.52 -9.30 1.51
CA CYS A 80 0.91 -9.53 2.91
C CYS A 80 2.18 -8.74 3.25
N PRO A 81 2.13 -7.77 4.19
CA PRO A 81 3.30 -6.97 4.54
C PRO A 81 4.23 -7.66 5.56
N GLY A 82 3.97 -8.90 5.96
CA GLY A 82 4.77 -9.62 6.95
C GLY A 82 4.57 -9.18 8.41
N ALA A 83 3.74 -8.16 8.67
CA ALA A 83 3.47 -7.63 10.01
C ALA A 83 2.39 -8.39 10.82
N CYS A 84 2.41 -9.72 10.70
CA CYS A 84 1.45 -10.65 11.29
C CYS A 84 1.28 -10.53 12.81
N ALA A 85 2.30 -10.06 13.53
CA ALA A 85 2.26 -9.86 14.98
C ALA A 85 1.39 -8.66 15.40
N LEU A 86 1.08 -7.74 14.47
CA LEU A 86 0.33 -6.51 14.74
C LEU A 86 -1.19 -6.67 14.51
N GLY A 87 -1.69 -7.90 14.40
CA GLY A 87 -3.10 -8.17 14.07
C GLY A 87 -3.41 -7.98 12.59
N VAL A 88 -4.65 -7.58 12.27
CA VAL A 88 -5.03 -7.20 10.90
C VAL A 88 -4.43 -5.83 10.58
N VAL A 89 -3.67 -5.78 9.50
CA VAL A 89 -2.96 -4.58 9.04
C VAL A 89 -3.65 -4.00 7.82
N GLY A 90 -3.74 -2.68 7.77
CA GLY A 90 -4.23 -1.93 6.62
C GLY A 90 -3.36 -0.74 6.30
N VAL A 91 -3.60 -0.15 5.14
CA VAL A 91 -2.95 1.06 4.65
C VAL A 91 -4.03 2.03 4.17
N VAL A 92 -3.84 3.31 4.46
CA VAL A 92 -4.69 4.39 3.97
C VAL A 92 -3.78 5.45 3.35
N ALA A 93 -4.14 5.96 2.19
CA ALA A 93 -3.52 7.12 1.57
C ALA A 93 -4.60 8.00 0.95
N ARG A 94 -4.26 9.22 0.57
CA ARG A 94 -5.11 10.01 -0.32
C ARG A 94 -4.64 9.83 -1.75
N ARG A 95 -5.54 9.49 -2.66
CA ARG A 95 -5.29 9.46 -4.10
C ARG A 95 -5.61 10.82 -4.70
N ASP A 96 -4.69 11.34 -5.50
CA ASP A 96 -4.90 12.48 -6.36
C ASP A 96 -5.71 12.03 -7.59
N GLY A 97 -6.87 12.67 -7.81
CA GLY A 97 -7.78 12.35 -8.90
C GLY A 97 -7.30 12.77 -10.28
N ALA A 98 -6.48 13.83 -10.35
CA ALA A 98 -5.88 14.34 -11.58
C ALA A 98 -4.68 13.48 -12.01
N THR A 99 -3.82 13.07 -11.09
CA THR A 99 -2.64 12.27 -11.46
C THR A 99 -2.86 10.76 -11.30
N GLY A 100 -3.90 10.36 -10.59
CA GLY A 100 -4.15 8.98 -10.18
C GLY A 100 -3.15 8.46 -9.16
N ARG A 101 -2.20 9.27 -8.69
CA ARG A 101 -1.11 8.82 -7.82
C ARG A 101 -1.57 8.77 -6.36
N PRO A 102 -1.16 7.74 -5.61
CA PRO A 102 -1.30 7.77 -4.15
C PRO A 102 -0.32 8.77 -3.55
N GLY A 103 -0.78 9.47 -2.52
CA GLY A 103 0.06 10.21 -1.59
C GLY A 103 0.82 9.28 -0.64
N ALA A 104 1.38 9.87 0.43
CA ALA A 104 2.07 9.12 1.47
C ALA A 104 1.11 8.09 2.11
N PRO A 105 1.58 6.85 2.36
CA PRO A 105 0.78 5.84 3.03
C PRO A 105 0.84 5.99 4.55
N LEU A 106 -0.30 5.83 5.20
CA LEU A 106 -0.46 5.64 6.64
C LEU A 106 -0.79 4.17 6.91
N TRP A 107 0.02 3.51 7.73
CA TRP A 107 -0.20 2.11 8.10
C TRP A 107 -0.93 2.01 9.43
N LEU A 108 -1.92 1.12 9.48
CA LEU A 108 -2.76 0.86 10.64
C LEU A 108 -2.67 -0.61 11.04
N SER A 109 -2.64 -0.87 12.33
CA SER A 109 -2.60 -2.20 12.94
C SER A 109 -3.89 -2.51 13.72
N CYS A 110 -4.02 -3.76 14.17
CA CYS A 110 -5.10 -4.22 15.05
C CYS A 110 -6.51 -3.94 14.50
N LEU A 111 -6.69 -3.91 13.17
CA LEU A 111 -7.99 -3.66 12.54
C LEU A 111 -8.99 -4.81 12.73
N ASP A 112 -8.58 -5.91 13.35
CA ASP A 112 -9.45 -6.95 13.90
C ASP A 112 -10.21 -6.51 15.16
N ARG A 113 -9.79 -5.41 15.80
CA ARG A 113 -10.52 -4.84 16.94
C ARG A 113 -11.73 -4.04 16.44
N PRO A 114 -12.96 -4.32 16.93
CA PRO A 114 -14.18 -3.70 16.41
C PRO A 114 -14.18 -2.17 16.45
N ALA A 115 -13.67 -1.56 17.53
CA ALA A 115 -13.60 -0.10 17.66
C ALA A 115 -12.69 0.55 16.62
N LEU A 116 -11.53 -0.06 16.33
CA LEU A 116 -10.59 0.44 15.32
C LEU A 116 -11.14 0.25 13.91
N ALA A 117 -11.74 -0.92 13.65
CA ALA A 117 -12.42 -1.19 12.39
C ALA A 117 -13.55 -0.18 12.10
N ALA A 118 -14.41 0.08 13.09
CA ALA A 118 -15.50 1.04 12.98
C ALA A 118 -14.97 2.46 12.72
N ALA A 119 -13.92 2.86 13.44
CA ALA A 119 -13.29 4.16 13.24
C ALA A 119 -12.70 4.31 11.83
N LEU A 120 -12.05 3.27 11.29
CA LEU A 120 -11.57 3.27 9.91
C LEU A 120 -12.72 3.40 8.91
N VAL A 121 -13.79 2.63 9.08
CA VAL A 121 -14.96 2.69 8.20
C VAL A 121 -15.61 4.07 8.23
N ALA A 122 -15.79 4.65 9.42
CA ALA A 122 -16.32 6.00 9.58
C ALA A 122 -15.43 7.06 8.92
N TRP A 123 -14.11 6.94 9.08
CA TRP A 123 -13.17 7.86 8.46
C TRP A 123 -13.23 7.80 6.94
N VAL A 124 -13.28 6.59 6.37
CA VAL A 124 -13.42 6.40 4.92
C VAL A 124 -14.74 7.00 4.42
N ARG A 125 -15.86 6.77 5.11
CA ARG A 125 -17.16 7.39 4.78
C ARG A 125 -17.10 8.92 4.81
N ALA A 126 -16.28 9.49 5.67
CA ALA A 126 -16.04 10.93 5.75
C ALA A 126 -15.06 11.47 4.68
N GLY A 127 -14.51 10.60 3.81
CA GLY A 127 -13.54 10.97 2.77
C GLY A 127 -12.09 10.60 3.08
N GLY A 128 -11.81 10.04 4.26
CA GLY A 128 -10.48 9.61 4.69
C GLY A 128 -9.50 10.79 4.86
N PRO A 129 -8.18 10.57 4.62
CA PRO A 129 -7.19 11.62 4.77
C PRO A 129 -7.44 12.79 3.82
N ALA A 130 -7.34 14.01 4.31
CA ALA A 130 -7.47 15.26 3.58
C ALA A 130 -6.14 15.72 2.97
N ASP A 131 -5.00 15.50 3.64
CA ASP A 131 -3.66 15.83 3.12
C ASP A 131 -2.95 14.56 2.63
N GLY A 132 -2.75 14.45 1.31
CA GLY A 132 -2.03 13.34 0.71
C GLY A 132 -0.53 13.32 1.02
N ALA A 133 0.07 14.46 1.39
CA ALA A 133 1.47 14.51 1.81
C ALA A 133 1.66 14.14 3.29
N ARG A 134 0.64 14.41 4.13
CA ARG A 134 0.68 14.20 5.58
C ARG A 134 -0.60 13.53 6.09
N PRO A 135 -0.86 12.26 5.72
CA PRO A 135 -2.06 11.54 6.16
C PRO A 135 -2.10 11.30 7.68
N GLY A 136 -0.98 11.52 8.38
CA GLY A 136 -0.90 11.45 9.84
C GLY A 136 -1.49 12.67 10.56
N ALA A 137 -1.66 13.80 9.86
CA ALA A 137 -2.08 15.06 10.48
C ALA A 137 -3.55 15.05 10.91
N ASP A 138 -4.38 14.28 10.21
CA ASP A 138 -5.83 14.25 10.34
C ASP A 138 -6.37 12.85 10.68
N VAL A 139 -5.53 12.01 11.29
CA VAL A 139 -5.93 10.69 11.79
C VAL A 139 -6.93 10.87 12.94
N PRO A 140 -8.12 10.23 12.88
CA PRO A 140 -9.07 10.22 13.98
C PRO A 140 -8.44 9.73 15.28
N ASP A 141 -8.81 10.32 16.42
CA ASP A 141 -8.23 9.98 17.73
C ASP A 141 -8.31 8.48 18.04
N ALA A 142 -9.44 7.85 17.68
CA ALA A 142 -9.65 6.41 17.84
C ALA A 142 -8.61 5.55 17.08
N LEU A 143 -8.04 6.06 15.98
CA LEU A 143 -7.04 5.35 15.16
C LEU A 143 -5.60 5.69 15.51
N ARG A 144 -5.33 6.75 16.31
CA ARG A 144 -3.95 7.19 16.58
C ARG A 144 -3.07 6.10 17.17
N ALA A 145 -3.61 5.32 18.11
CA ALA A 145 -2.89 4.21 18.73
C ALA A 145 -2.66 3.02 17.78
N ALA A 146 -3.38 2.97 16.65
CA ALA A 146 -3.22 1.92 15.64
C ALA A 146 -2.17 2.28 14.58
N VAL A 147 -1.71 3.54 14.52
CA VAL A 147 -0.71 3.98 13.56
C VAL A 147 0.62 3.30 13.83
N VAL A 148 1.18 2.69 12.79
CA VAL A 148 2.47 1.99 12.85
C VAL A 148 3.38 2.44 11.74
N SER A 149 4.68 2.26 11.92
CA SER A 149 5.65 2.45 10.84
C SER A 149 5.36 1.48 9.71
N ALA A 150 5.71 1.88 8.49
CA ALA A 150 5.59 1.02 7.32
C ALA A 150 6.32 -0.31 7.59
N PRO A 151 5.64 -1.45 7.44
CA PRO A 151 6.23 -2.75 7.67
C PRO A 151 7.31 -3.02 6.61
N ALA A 152 8.41 -3.63 7.05
CA ALA A 152 9.50 -3.97 6.16
C ALA A 152 9.02 -4.99 5.10
N PRO A 153 9.35 -4.79 3.81
CA PRO A 153 9.02 -5.78 2.79
C PRO A 153 9.68 -7.12 3.16
N ARG A 154 8.91 -8.21 3.05
CA ARG A 154 9.46 -9.54 3.24
C ARG A 154 10.45 -9.83 2.09
N PRO A 155 11.69 -10.28 2.36
CA PRO A 155 12.57 -10.74 1.29
C PRO A 155 11.88 -11.91 0.57
N ALA A 156 11.95 -11.88 -0.76
CA ALA A 156 11.36 -12.88 -1.64
C ALA A 156 12.05 -14.24 -1.51
#